data_AF-A0A843M2U8-F1
#
_entry.id   AF-A0A843M2U8-F1
#
_cell.length_a   1.000
_cell.length_b   1.000
_cell.length_c   1.000
_cell.angle_alpha   90.00
_cell.angle_beta   90.00
_cell.angle_gamma   90.00
#
_symmetry.space_group_name_H-M   'P 1'
#
loop_
_entity.id
_entity.type
_entity.pdbx_description
1 polymer ?
#
loop_
_entity_poly.entity_id
_entity_poly.type
_entity_poly.pdbx_seq_one_letter_code
_entity_poly.pdbx_strand_id
1 'polypeptide(L)'
;GWCAVGNVTVFREGALIAKGADQERIRKDVERVRRAVVKAEECVGCGVCIARCKEGALLLMRGKVRVEAVRCVHCGECMEPCPAISFGDAAFDY
;
A
#
# COMPACT_ATOMS: atom_id res chain seq x y z
N GLY A 1 -1.96 16.02 -8.89
CA GLY A 1 -0.50 15.72 -8.93
C GLY A 1 -0.31 14.22 -8.84
N TRP A 2 0.75 13.61 -9.42
CA TRP A 2 0.79 12.14 -9.62
C TRP A 2 2.11 11.49 -9.23
N CYS A 3 2.07 10.18 -8.95
CA CYS A 3 3.24 9.31 -8.85
C CYS A 3 3.02 8.03 -9.67
N ALA A 4 4.10 7.38 -10.10
CA ALA A 4 4.05 6.14 -10.87
C ALA A 4 4.68 4.98 -10.09
N VAL A 5 4.02 3.82 -10.15
CA VAL A 5 4.49 2.55 -9.60
C VAL A 5 4.40 1.51 -10.71
N GLY A 6 5.52 1.27 -11.39
CA GLY A 6 5.55 0.43 -12.59
C GLY A 6 4.66 0.99 -13.69
N ASN A 7 3.65 0.22 -14.12
CA ASN A 7 2.68 0.59 -15.13
C ASN A 7 1.40 1.25 -14.56
N VAL A 8 1.35 1.50 -13.25
CA VAL A 8 0.22 2.12 -12.55
C VAL A 8 0.57 3.57 -12.20
N THR A 9 -0.29 4.50 -12.57
CA THR A 9 -0.21 5.92 -12.19
C THR A 9 -1.25 6.21 -11.11
N VAL A 10 -0.82 6.76 -9.98
CA VAL A 10 -1.67 7.19 -8.88
C VAL A 10 -1.80 8.70 -8.92
N PHE A 11 -3.04 9.17 -9.02
CA PHE A 11 -3.39 10.58 -8.99
C PHE A 11 -3.81 10.98 -7.58
N ARG A 12 -3.38 12.16 -7.14
CA ARG A 12 -3.77 12.74 -5.84
C ARG A 12 -5.29 12.82 -5.68
N GLU A 13 -5.99 12.98 -6.79
CA GLU A 13 -7.45 13.10 -6.89
C GLU A 13 -8.16 11.74 -6.70
N GLY A 14 -7.42 10.64 -6.50
CA GLY A 14 -7.93 9.31 -6.17
C GLY A 14 -7.99 8.32 -7.33
N ALA A 15 -7.77 8.78 -8.57
CA ALA A 15 -7.73 7.89 -9.74
C ALA A 15 -6.46 7.04 -9.76
N LEU A 16 -6.61 5.76 -10.13
CA LEU A 16 -5.51 4.86 -10.48
C LEU A 16 -5.67 4.46 -11.94
N ILE A 17 -4.68 4.76 -12.78
CA ILE A 17 -4.69 4.42 -14.20
C ILE A 17 -3.53 3.47 -14.49
N ALA A 18 -3.81 2.32 -15.08
CA ALA A 18 -2.80 1.37 -15.50
C ALA A 18 -2.90 1.06 -17.00
N LYS A 19 -1.74 0.82 -17.63
CA LYS A 19 -1.64 0.46 -19.05
C LYS A 19 -0.85 -0.83 -19.22
N GLY A 20 -1.25 -1.68 -20.16
CA GLY A 20 -0.55 -2.92 -20.48
C GLY A 20 -1.34 -3.76 -21.49
N ALA A 21 -0.69 -4.76 -22.07
CA ALA A 21 -1.34 -5.70 -22.99
C ALA A 21 -2.13 -6.80 -22.28
N ASP A 22 -1.70 -7.18 -21.07
CA ASP A 22 -2.29 -8.26 -20.27
C ASP A 22 -3.25 -7.70 -19.22
N GLN A 23 -4.55 -7.87 -19.46
CA GLN A 23 -5.62 -7.39 -18.59
C GLN A 23 -5.59 -8.03 -17.19
N GLU A 24 -5.24 -9.32 -17.09
CA GLU A 24 -5.22 -10.02 -15.80
C GLU A 24 -4.08 -9.50 -14.93
N ARG A 25 -2.91 -9.33 -15.53
CA ARG A 25 -1.74 -8.74 -14.85
C ARG A 25 -2.02 -7.31 -14.41
N ILE A 26 -2.61 -6.48 -15.28
CA ILE A 26 -2.97 -5.10 -14.94
C ILE A 26 -3.89 -5.05 -13.72
N ARG A 27 -4.91 -5.92 -13.67
CA ARG A 27 -5.83 -5.95 -12.53
C ARG A 27 -5.10 -6.24 -11.22
N LYS A 28 -4.16 -7.19 -11.22
CA LYS A 28 -3.34 -7.53 -10.05
C LYS A 28 -2.42 -6.39 -9.63
N ASP A 29 -1.78 -5.73 -10.60
CA ASP A 29 -0.89 -4.59 -10.35
C ASP A 29 -1.66 -3.40 -9.75
N VAL A 30 -2.83 -3.07 -10.32
CA VAL A 30 -3.72 -2.03 -9.79
C VAL A 30 -4.15 -2.34 -8.36
N GLU A 31 -4.58 -3.58 -8.09
CA GLU A 31 -5.03 -3.96 -6.75
C GLU A 31 -3.89 -3.88 -5.72
N ARG A 32 -2.68 -4.31 -6.10
CA ARG A 32 -1.50 -4.18 -5.23
C ARG A 32 -1.20 -2.72 -4.88
N VAL A 33 -1.24 -1.83 -5.87
CA VAL A 33 -0.99 -0.40 -5.67
C VAL A 33 -2.10 0.24 -4.85
N ARG A 34 -3.36 -0.08 -5.16
CA ARG A 34 -4.53 0.37 -4.41
C ARG A 34 -4.41 0.05 -2.92
N ARG A 35 -4.11 -1.21 -2.57
CA ARG A 35 -3.96 -1.63 -1.17
C ARG A 35 -2.86 -0.83 -0.45
N ALA A 36 -1.75 -0.55 -1.13
CA ALA A 36 -0.68 0.27 -0.57
C ALA A 36 -1.11 1.73 -0.34
N VAL A 37 -1.83 2.33 -1.30
CA VAL A 37 -2.36 3.70 -1.19
C VAL A 37 -3.36 3.81 -0.04
N VAL A 38 -4.39 2.96 -0.01
CA VAL A 38 -5.41 2.96 1.04
C VAL A 38 -4.78 2.79 2.41
N LYS A 39 -3.86 1.83 2.57
CA LYS A 39 -3.18 1.58 3.84
C LYS A 39 -2.33 2.77 4.31
N ALA A 40 -1.74 3.53 3.40
CA ALA A 40 -0.95 4.72 3.73
C ALA A 40 -1.85 5.94 4.05
N GLU A 41 -2.95 6.11 3.33
CA GLU A 41 -3.90 7.20 3.54
C GLU A 41 -4.66 7.02 4.86
N GLU A 42 -5.21 5.83 5.10
CA GLU A 42 -5.96 5.46 6.32
C GLU A 42 -5.06 5.11 7.52
N CYS A 43 -3.75 5.30 7.40
CA CYS A 43 -2.83 4.99 8.49
C CYS A 43 -3.08 5.90 9.69
N VAL A 44 -3.54 5.30 10.80
CA VAL A 44 -3.74 5.97 12.09
C VAL A 44 -2.50 5.95 13.01
N GLY A 45 -1.36 5.45 12.51
CA GLY A 45 -0.11 5.47 13.27
C GLY A 45 0.00 4.46 14.41
N CYS A 46 -0.83 3.40 14.43
CA CYS A 46 -0.83 2.41 15.52
C CYS A 46 0.47 1.58 15.64
N GLY A 47 1.30 1.53 14.60
CA GLY A 47 2.60 0.86 14.62
C GLY A 47 2.58 -0.67 14.55
N VAL A 48 1.42 -1.33 14.52
CA VAL A 48 1.31 -2.81 14.51
C VAL A 48 2.11 -3.46 13.37
N CYS A 49 2.12 -2.84 12.18
CA CYS A 49 2.87 -3.36 11.05
C CYS A 49 4.40 -3.29 11.21
N ILE A 50 4.92 -2.43 12.10
CA ILE A 50 6.37 -2.29 12.35
C ILE A 50 6.92 -3.60 12.89
N ALA A 51 6.21 -4.23 13.84
CA ALA A 51 6.61 -5.52 14.41
C ALA A 51 6.64 -6.68 13.39
N ARG A 52 5.94 -6.54 12.25
CA ARG A 52 5.96 -7.54 11.16
C ARG A 52 7.19 -7.40 10.25
N CYS A 53 7.90 -6.26 10.30
CA CYS A 53 9.04 -6.03 9.42
C CYS A 53 10.34 -6.54 10.04
N LYS A 54 10.79 -7.73 9.62
CA LYS A 54 12.06 -8.33 10.07
C LYS A 54 13.29 -7.48 9.74
N GLU A 55 13.22 -6.72 8.66
CA GLU A 55 14.31 -5.83 8.21
C GLU A 55 14.35 -4.48 8.94
N GLY A 56 13.38 -4.19 9.82
CA GLY A 56 13.30 -2.90 10.50
C GLY A 56 13.11 -1.71 9.54
N ALA A 57 12.48 -1.94 8.37
CA ALA A 57 12.30 -0.94 7.32
C ALA A 57 11.10 0.00 7.54
N LEU A 58 10.35 -0.13 8.65
CA LEU A 58 9.17 0.67 8.94
C LEU A 58 9.40 1.59 10.12
N LEU A 59 9.08 2.87 9.93
CA LEU A 59 9.33 3.93 10.92
C LEU A 59 8.03 4.71 11.17
N LEU A 60 7.70 4.97 12.43
CA LEU A 60 6.58 5.86 12.78
C LEU A 60 7.06 7.31 12.73
N MET A 61 6.55 8.08 11.79
CA MET A 61 6.89 9.50 11.62
C MET A 61 5.64 10.33 11.44
N ARG A 62 5.48 11.39 12.26
CA ARG A 62 4.35 12.33 12.17
C ARG A 62 2.98 11.63 12.16
N GLY A 63 2.82 10.61 13.03
CA GLY A 63 1.57 9.87 13.15
C GLY A 63 1.26 8.89 12.01
N LYS A 64 2.17 8.70 11.04
CA LYS A 64 2.02 7.70 9.97
C LYS A 64 3.25 6.80 9.88
N VAL A 65 3.03 5.55 9.49
CA VAL A 65 4.14 4.62 9.20
C VAL A 65 4.71 4.94 7.82
N ARG A 66 6.05 5.06 7.74
CA ARG A 66 6.81 5.26 6.51
C ARG A 66 7.76 4.09 6.27
N VAL A 67 7.96 3.77 5.00
CA VAL A 67 8.91 2.75 4.55
C VAL A 67 10.25 3.41 4.26
N GLU A 68 11.31 2.90 4.88
CA GLU A 68 12.67 3.23 4.51
C GLU A 68 13.12 2.29 3.38
N ALA A 69 13.10 2.80 2.14
CA ALA A 69 13.29 1.99 0.94
C ALA A 69 14.62 1.22 0.92
N VAL A 70 15.68 1.76 1.51
CA VAL A 70 17.01 1.13 1.54
C VAL A 70 17.07 -0.16 2.37
N ARG A 71 16.14 -0.36 3.31
CA ARG A 71 16.04 -1.60 4.12
C ARG A 71 14.92 -2.53 3.63
N CYS A 72 14.04 -2.06 2.75
CA CYS A 72 12.87 -2.83 2.35
C CYS A 72 13.24 -3.86 1.27
N VAL A 73 13.15 -5.15 1.61
CA VAL A 73 13.36 -6.26 0.65
C VAL A 73 12.10 -6.67 -0.11
N HIS A 74 11.03 -5.88 0.00
CA HIS A 74 9.74 -6.12 -0.66
C HIS A 74 9.07 -7.48 -0.35
N CYS A 75 9.28 -8.04 0.86
CA CYS A 75 8.71 -9.34 1.26
C CYS A 75 7.17 -9.33 1.45
N GLY A 76 6.58 -8.17 1.73
CA GLY A 76 5.12 -8.02 1.85
C GLY A 76 4.51 -8.42 3.20
N GLU A 77 5.27 -8.92 4.18
CA GLU A 77 4.73 -9.33 5.49
C GLU A 77 3.99 -8.19 6.22
N CYS A 78 4.44 -6.95 6.05
CA CYS A 78 3.77 -5.79 6.63
C CYS A 78 2.45 -5.41 5.94
N MET A 79 2.14 -5.97 4.77
CA MET A 79 0.93 -5.71 3.98
C MET A 79 -0.27 -6.54 4.40
N GLU A 80 -0.09 -7.52 5.29
CA GLU A 80 -1.17 -8.24 5.99
C GLU A 80 -2.28 -7.29 6.49
N PRO A 81 -3.55 -7.75 6.56
CA PRO A 81 -4.68 -6.95 7.01
C PRO A 81 -4.33 -6.15 8.26
N CYS A 82 -4.63 -4.84 8.21
CA CYS A 82 -4.32 -3.94 9.30
C CYS A 82 -5.56 -3.83 10.20
N PRO A 83 -5.45 -4.22 11.48
CA PRO A 83 -6.61 -4.28 12.38
C PRO A 83 -7.17 -2.88 12.71
N ALA A 84 -6.39 -1.83 12.49
CA ALA A 84 -6.81 -0.45 12.75
C ALA A 84 -7.61 0.17 11.59
N ILE A 85 -7.59 -0.44 10.40
CA ILE A 85 -8.33 0.03 9.21
C ILE A 85 -9.48 -0.91 8.85
N SER A 86 -10.01 -1.63 9.86
CA SER A 86 -10.83 -2.86 9.75
C SER A 86 -12.12 -2.80 8.90
N PHE A 87 -12.38 -1.73 8.16
CA PHE A 87 -13.48 -1.63 7.19
C PHE A 87 -13.00 -1.63 5.72
N GLY A 88 -11.71 -1.85 5.43
CA GLY A 88 -11.16 -1.74 4.08
C GLY A 88 -11.17 -3.01 3.23
N ASP A 89 -11.14 -4.21 3.81
CA ASP A 89 -11.16 -5.45 3.01
C ASP A 89 -12.60 -5.93 2.75
N ALA A 90 -13.52 -5.73 3.72
CA ALA A 90 -14.95 -6.09 3.57
C ALA A 90 -15.81 -5.02 2.87
N ALA A 91 -15.30 -3.79 2.64
CA ALA A 91 -16.04 -2.76 1.92
C ALA A 91 -15.97 -2.91 0.39
N PHE A 92 -15.23 -3.89 -0.14
CA PHE A 92 -14.95 -3.99 -1.58
C PHE A 92 -14.97 -5.41 -2.15
N ASP A 93 -15.48 -6.39 -1.40
CA ASP A 93 -16.03 -7.61 -1.99
C ASP A 93 -17.39 -7.25 -2.64
N TYR A 94 -17.34 -6.77 -3.88
CA TYR A 94 -18.47 -6.77 -4.81
C TYR A 94 -18.11 -7.61 -6.03
#